data_AF-A0A8S8ZPZ9-F1
#
_entry.id   AF-A0A8S8ZPZ9-F1
#
_cell.length_a   1.000
_cell.length_b   1.000
_cell.length_c   1.000
_cell.angle_alpha   90.00
_cell.angle_beta   90.00
_cell.angle_gamma   90.00
#
_symmetry.space_group_name_H-M   'P 1'
#
loop_
_entity.id
_entity.type
_entity.pdbx_description
1 polymer ?
#
loop_
_entity_poly.entity_id
_entity_poly.type
_entity_poly.pdbx_seq_one_letter_code
_entity_poly.pdbx_strand_id
1 'polypeptide(L)'
;MHPPSPSRLLSGLVALCALTSAAHASDDESSSPSPSSSTTTTTSTVTPCVATSTNGAFYDLRPDTAVIPEKDVKLARGTHTEDYLARGYDYGYNITLNICAPVVKGVEDVVGLTSEGWSKIGAWYEKGGKVYSLGQESGALTPRGRKLVLQYTGGSPCEPPEDKDDKRKLASRGVHEGAAYSKYSDDEDEDRDHDQTDSDSDKDKQNSNASKEKVRRKSATISFLCDRSPDNPTAVSFVGTDPDECSYFFEVRSQHACAGAEPHKPGSVGPGGVFAIIFFIALAVYVIGGIFYQRTVVKQRGWRQLPNYTLWAGIWSFLKDTFIILTSSCARFLPIRRGYRSLSSSSRGRYGNNDDENRLIDQLDEEWDD
;
A
#
# COMPACT_ATOMS: atom_id res chain seq x y z
N MET A 1 5.50 -39.88 66.51
CA MET A 1 5.57 -40.45 65.14
C MET A 1 5.08 -39.39 64.14
N HIS A 2 5.33 -39.57 62.84
CA HIS A 2 5.37 -38.46 61.87
C HIS A 2 4.02 -37.78 61.56
N PRO A 3 4.02 -36.47 61.22
CA PRO A 3 2.91 -35.82 60.54
C PRO A 3 2.93 -36.13 59.02
N PRO A 4 1.76 -36.18 58.34
CA PRO A 4 1.68 -36.20 56.87
C PRO A 4 1.97 -34.81 56.28
N SER A 5 2.41 -34.77 55.02
CA SER A 5 2.96 -33.57 54.36
C SER A 5 1.93 -32.71 53.59
N PRO A 6 2.18 -31.40 53.43
CA PRO A 6 1.30 -30.49 52.68
C PRO A 6 1.58 -30.56 51.17
N SER A 7 0.80 -31.35 50.42
CA SER A 7 1.01 -31.55 48.96
C SER A 7 -0.27 -31.52 48.10
N ARG A 8 -1.38 -30.94 48.60
CA ARG A 8 -2.67 -30.84 47.88
C ARG A 8 -3.39 -29.48 48.03
N LEU A 9 -2.67 -28.37 47.86
CA LEU A 9 -3.25 -27.00 47.85
C LEU A 9 -2.78 -26.12 46.66
N LEU A 10 -2.34 -26.74 45.56
CA LEU A 10 -1.80 -26.03 44.39
C LEU A 10 -2.29 -26.58 43.02
N SER A 11 -3.50 -27.16 42.99
CA SER A 11 -4.20 -27.50 41.74
C SER A 11 -5.66 -27.10 41.86
N GLY A 12 -6.00 -25.91 41.35
CA GLY A 12 -7.31 -25.29 41.55
C GLY A 12 -7.47 -23.93 40.85
N LEU A 13 -6.79 -23.70 39.72
CA LEU A 13 -6.86 -22.41 39.00
C LEU A 13 -6.66 -22.53 37.47
N VAL A 14 -6.89 -23.71 36.86
CA VAL A 14 -6.83 -23.92 35.40
C VAL A 14 -7.97 -24.85 34.94
N ALA A 15 -9.21 -24.33 34.90
CA ALA A 15 -10.37 -25.08 34.38
C ALA A 15 -11.60 -24.17 34.08
N LEU A 16 -11.48 -23.17 33.20
CA LEU A 16 -12.65 -22.37 32.75
C LEU A 16 -12.46 -21.66 31.39
N CYS A 17 -11.88 -22.34 30.41
CA CYS A 17 -11.81 -21.90 29.00
C CYS A 17 -12.16 -23.04 28.03
N ALA A 18 -13.41 -23.49 28.05
CA ALA A 18 -14.02 -24.37 27.05
C ALA A 18 -15.55 -24.20 27.11
N LEU A 19 -16.24 -24.50 25.99
CA LEU A 19 -17.62 -24.09 25.64
C LEU A 19 -17.68 -22.58 25.31
N THR A 20 -18.23 -22.14 24.17
CA THR A 20 -19.09 -22.83 23.19
C THR A 20 -18.54 -22.74 21.75
N SER A 21 -18.65 -23.82 20.97
CA SER A 21 -18.57 -23.74 19.50
C SER A 21 -19.37 -24.88 18.86
N ALA A 22 -20.59 -24.56 18.40
CA ALA A 22 -21.50 -25.35 17.55
C ALA A 22 -22.73 -24.46 17.28
N ALA A 23 -23.31 -24.40 16.09
CA ALA A 23 -22.90 -24.98 14.80
C ALA A 23 -23.42 -24.11 13.64
N HIS A 24 -22.83 -24.26 12.47
CA HIS A 24 -23.56 -24.46 11.22
C HIS A 24 -22.65 -25.21 10.22
N ALA A 25 -23.10 -26.39 9.79
CA ALA A 25 -22.56 -27.15 8.67
C ALA A 25 -23.06 -26.46 7.37
N SER A 26 -22.25 -26.07 6.39
CA SER A 26 -21.29 -26.81 5.54
C SER A 26 -21.96 -27.56 4.38
N ASP A 27 -21.76 -27.05 3.17
CA ASP A 27 -21.79 -27.79 1.91
C ASP A 27 -20.60 -27.26 1.06
N ASP A 28 -19.85 -28.18 0.43
CA ASP A 28 -18.69 -27.90 -0.43
C ASP A 28 -19.07 -28.07 -1.91
N GLU A 29 -18.57 -27.18 -2.79
CA GLU A 29 -18.33 -27.50 -4.21
C GLU A 29 -17.27 -26.55 -4.78
N SER A 30 -16.35 -27.05 -5.61
CA SER A 30 -15.23 -26.26 -6.13
C SER A 30 -15.60 -25.40 -7.34
N SER A 31 -15.08 -24.16 -7.45
CA SER A 31 -14.88 -23.50 -8.75
C SER A 31 -13.91 -22.30 -8.69
N SER A 32 -13.35 -21.98 -9.87
CA SER A 32 -12.37 -20.90 -10.13
C SER A 32 -12.99 -19.48 -10.16
N PRO A 33 -12.20 -18.39 -10.14
CA PRO A 33 -12.69 -17.08 -9.72
C PRO A 33 -13.28 -16.18 -10.83
N SER A 34 -13.96 -15.10 -10.38
CA SER A 34 -14.56 -14.01 -11.18
C SER A 34 -15.92 -14.34 -11.84
N PRO A 35 -16.83 -13.37 -12.10
CA PRO A 35 -16.59 -11.92 -12.20
C PRO A 35 -17.42 -11.00 -11.29
N SER A 36 -16.80 -9.89 -10.88
CA SER A 36 -17.53 -8.66 -10.51
C SER A 36 -17.78 -7.82 -11.77
N SER A 37 -18.88 -7.07 -11.78
CA SER A 37 -19.37 -6.33 -12.96
C SER A 37 -18.35 -5.32 -13.49
N SER A 38 -18.23 -5.25 -14.82
CA SER A 38 -17.30 -4.38 -15.54
C SER A 38 -17.87 -2.99 -15.84
N THR A 39 -17.00 -2.00 -15.87
CA THR A 39 -17.07 -0.90 -16.85
C THR A 39 -15.64 -0.54 -17.23
N THR A 40 -15.33 -0.64 -18.52
CA THR A 40 -13.95 -0.62 -19.05
C THR A 40 -13.49 0.81 -19.36
N THR A 41 -12.25 1.15 -19.02
CA THR A 41 -11.33 1.96 -19.87
C THR A 41 -9.89 1.78 -19.38
N THR A 42 -8.95 1.51 -20.31
CA THR A 42 -7.47 1.45 -20.20
C THR A 42 -6.81 0.98 -18.88
N THR A 43 -6.19 -0.20 -18.94
CA THR A 43 -5.37 -0.78 -17.86
C THR A 43 -4.02 -0.08 -17.69
N SER A 44 -3.85 0.70 -16.62
CA SER A 44 -2.53 1.03 -16.05
C SER A 44 -2.22 0.09 -14.89
N THR A 45 -1.17 -0.72 -14.99
CA THR A 45 -0.75 -1.61 -13.88
C THR A 45 -0.35 -0.77 -12.66
N VAL A 46 -1.06 -0.97 -11.53
CA VAL A 46 -0.78 -0.26 -10.27
C VAL A 46 0.60 -0.67 -9.75
N THR A 47 1.62 0.09 -10.12
CA THR A 47 3.00 -0.19 -9.77
C THR A 47 3.31 0.49 -8.43
N PRO A 48 3.69 -0.26 -7.39
CA PRO A 48 3.75 0.28 -6.03
C PRO A 48 4.95 1.22 -5.86
N CYS A 49 4.72 2.53 -6.01
CA CYS A 49 5.69 3.61 -5.75
C CYS A 49 5.97 3.82 -4.24
N VAL A 50 6.21 2.72 -3.53
CA VAL A 50 6.47 2.66 -2.09
C VAL A 50 7.62 1.70 -1.83
N ALA A 51 8.41 1.96 -0.78
CA ALA A 51 9.50 1.09 -0.38
C ALA A 51 9.55 0.92 1.14
N THR A 52 9.99 -0.25 1.59
CA THR A 52 10.32 -0.51 2.99
C THR A 52 11.80 -0.92 3.06
N SER A 53 12.57 -0.19 3.86
CA SER A 53 13.98 -0.52 4.14
C SER A 53 14.08 -1.72 5.08
N THR A 54 15.22 -2.42 5.04
CA THR A 54 15.62 -3.45 6.02
C THR A 54 15.46 -2.99 7.48
N ASN A 55 15.54 -1.68 7.72
CA ASN A 55 15.45 -1.09 9.06
C ASN A 55 14.01 -0.75 9.47
N GLY A 56 12.99 -1.20 8.71
CA GLY A 56 11.57 -0.93 8.97
C GLY A 56 11.10 0.48 8.60
N ALA A 57 11.97 1.34 8.07
CA ALA A 57 11.60 2.65 7.54
C ALA A 57 10.78 2.52 6.26
N PHE A 58 9.61 3.18 6.22
CA PHE A 58 8.71 3.21 5.07
C PHE A 58 8.90 4.51 4.27
N TYR A 59 8.70 4.44 2.96
CA TYR A 59 8.84 5.53 2.01
C TYR A 59 7.73 5.46 0.97
N ASP A 60 7.17 6.61 0.60
CA ASP A 60 6.00 6.70 -0.27
C ASP A 60 6.14 7.93 -1.18
N LEU A 61 6.54 7.71 -2.43
CA LEU A 61 6.78 8.78 -3.41
C LEU A 61 5.55 9.04 -4.30
N ARG A 62 4.40 8.42 -4.02
CA ARG A 62 3.14 8.68 -4.77
C ARG A 62 2.72 10.16 -4.77
N PRO A 63 3.00 10.99 -3.74
CA PRO A 63 2.74 12.43 -3.80
C PRO A 63 3.64 13.19 -4.80
N ASP A 64 4.81 12.64 -5.13
CA ASP A 64 5.78 13.23 -6.06
C ASP A 64 5.44 12.89 -7.53
N THR A 65 4.61 11.88 -7.77
CA THR A 65 4.14 11.50 -9.11
C THR A 65 3.31 12.62 -9.74
N ALA A 66 3.68 13.07 -10.93
CA ALA A 66 2.86 13.98 -11.72
C ALA A 66 1.66 13.23 -12.31
N VAL A 67 0.46 13.78 -12.15
CA VAL A 67 -0.81 13.18 -12.57
C VAL A 67 -1.50 14.09 -13.58
N ILE A 68 -1.99 13.50 -14.67
CA ILE A 68 -2.78 14.23 -15.68
C ILE A 68 -4.11 14.67 -15.04
N PRO A 69 -4.47 15.97 -15.02
CA PRO A 69 -5.77 16.40 -14.55
C PRO A 69 -6.88 15.93 -15.50
N GLU A 70 -7.69 14.98 -15.07
CA GLU A 70 -8.95 14.65 -15.75
C GLU A 70 -9.87 15.87 -15.76
N LYS A 71 -10.58 16.07 -16.89
CA LYS A 71 -11.52 17.19 -17.02
C LYS A 71 -12.63 17.08 -15.98
N ASP A 72 -12.96 18.20 -15.37
CA ASP A 72 -13.97 18.38 -14.31
C ASP A 72 -13.68 17.68 -12.96
N VAL A 73 -12.55 16.98 -12.80
CA VAL A 73 -12.13 16.40 -11.51
C VAL A 73 -11.27 17.40 -10.71
N LYS A 74 -11.69 17.70 -9.48
CA LYS A 74 -10.89 18.51 -8.55
C LYS A 74 -9.81 17.66 -7.89
N LEU A 75 -8.58 17.78 -8.38
CA LEU A 75 -7.38 17.22 -7.73
C LEU A 75 -7.21 17.72 -6.29
N ALA A 76 -6.49 16.95 -5.48
CA ALA A 76 -6.17 17.33 -4.12
C ALA A 76 -5.23 18.54 -4.08
N ARG A 77 -5.35 19.39 -3.04
CA ARG A 77 -4.46 20.53 -2.85
C ARG A 77 -3.03 20.03 -2.63
N GLY A 78 -2.16 20.27 -3.61
CA GLY A 78 -0.75 19.88 -3.58
C GLY A 78 -0.37 18.72 -4.50
N THR A 79 -1.29 18.15 -5.28
CA THR A 79 -0.95 17.15 -6.32
C THR A 79 -0.10 17.80 -7.42
N HIS A 80 0.99 17.15 -7.81
CA HIS A 80 1.84 17.58 -8.93
C HIS A 80 1.16 17.23 -10.28
N THR A 81 1.19 18.14 -11.26
CA THR A 81 0.44 18.00 -12.53
C THR A 81 1.26 18.22 -13.79
N GLU A 82 2.54 18.56 -13.66
CA GLU A 82 3.45 18.78 -14.79
C GLU A 82 4.65 17.82 -14.70
N ASP A 83 5.29 17.53 -15.82
CA ASP A 83 6.53 16.75 -15.82
C ASP A 83 7.70 17.55 -15.24
N TYR A 84 8.62 16.86 -14.57
CA TYR A 84 9.83 17.47 -14.04
C TYR A 84 10.85 17.74 -15.16
N LEU A 85 11.36 18.96 -15.19
CA LEU A 85 12.34 19.41 -16.18
C LEU A 85 13.74 19.50 -15.56
N ALA A 86 14.61 18.54 -15.87
CA ALA A 86 16.01 18.56 -15.49
C ALA A 86 16.85 19.27 -16.57
N ARG A 87 17.61 20.30 -16.19
CA ARG A 87 18.49 21.04 -17.10
C ARG A 87 19.85 20.37 -17.22
N GLY A 88 20.16 19.79 -18.38
CA GLY A 88 21.49 19.24 -18.69
C GLY A 88 22.46 20.34 -19.12
N TYR A 89 22.87 21.21 -18.19
CA TYR A 89 23.72 22.37 -18.49
C TYR A 89 24.99 22.00 -19.28
N ASP A 90 25.63 20.88 -18.96
CA ASP A 90 26.87 20.41 -19.58
C ASP A 90 26.67 19.68 -20.92
N TYR A 91 25.42 19.32 -21.27
CA TYR A 91 25.07 18.51 -22.45
C TYR A 91 24.15 19.23 -23.46
N GLY A 92 23.68 20.44 -23.14
CA GLY A 92 22.99 21.33 -24.07
C GLY A 92 21.51 21.01 -24.34
N TYR A 93 20.94 19.97 -23.71
CA TYR A 93 19.52 19.63 -23.80
C TYR A 93 18.84 19.55 -22.43
N ASN A 94 17.52 19.80 -22.43
CA ASN A 94 16.68 19.57 -21.26
C ASN A 94 16.12 18.15 -21.30
N ILE A 95 15.95 17.55 -20.12
CA ILE A 95 15.43 16.20 -19.95
C ILE A 95 14.10 16.30 -19.18
N THR A 96 13.06 15.66 -19.71
CA THR A 96 11.71 15.64 -19.13
C THR A 96 11.44 14.27 -18.53
N LEU A 97 11.00 14.20 -17.27
CA LEU A 97 10.70 12.94 -16.60
C LEU A 97 9.57 13.03 -15.57
N ASN A 98 8.94 11.90 -15.28
CA ASN A 98 7.98 11.73 -14.19
C ASN A 98 8.51 10.69 -13.18
N ILE A 99 7.93 10.66 -11.98
CA ILE A 99 8.31 9.78 -10.86
C ILE A 99 7.28 8.65 -10.73
N CYS A 100 7.72 7.40 -10.88
CA CYS A 100 6.93 6.18 -10.80
C CYS A 100 5.79 5.98 -11.84
N ALA A 101 5.66 6.88 -12.82
CA ALA A 101 4.60 6.86 -13.82
C ALA A 101 5.16 7.35 -15.18
N PRO A 102 4.41 7.16 -16.30
CA PRO A 102 4.78 7.75 -17.59
C PRO A 102 4.73 9.28 -17.53
N VAL A 103 5.40 9.96 -18.47
CA VAL A 103 5.30 11.42 -18.61
C VAL A 103 3.87 11.88 -18.94
N VAL A 104 3.45 12.98 -18.32
CA VAL A 104 2.15 13.65 -18.50
C VAL A 104 2.03 14.20 -19.92
N LYS A 105 3.10 14.81 -20.44
CA LYS A 105 3.24 15.20 -21.84
C LYS A 105 3.65 13.96 -22.65
N GLY A 106 2.64 13.22 -23.12
CA GLY A 106 2.82 12.07 -23.99
C GLY A 106 3.68 12.39 -25.22
N VAL A 107 4.43 11.40 -25.70
CA VAL A 107 5.54 11.55 -26.65
C VAL A 107 5.35 10.58 -27.81
N GLU A 108 5.62 11.02 -29.03
CA GLU A 108 5.50 10.21 -30.26
C GLU A 108 6.83 10.21 -31.04
N ASP A 109 6.95 9.36 -32.08
CA ASP A 109 8.14 9.20 -32.94
C ASP A 109 9.48 9.00 -32.21
N VAL A 110 9.44 8.25 -31.11
CA VAL A 110 10.62 8.02 -30.25
C VAL A 110 11.57 6.98 -30.85
N VAL A 111 12.85 7.35 -30.99
CA VAL A 111 13.89 6.58 -31.69
C VAL A 111 14.03 5.16 -31.14
N GLY A 112 13.71 4.18 -31.99
CA GLY A 112 13.93 2.75 -31.72
C GLY A 112 12.95 2.11 -30.73
N LEU A 113 11.80 2.74 -30.47
CA LEU A 113 10.69 2.19 -29.69
C LEU A 113 9.43 2.00 -30.55
N THR A 114 8.62 0.99 -30.23
CA THR A 114 7.29 0.81 -30.82
C THR A 114 6.27 1.74 -30.17
N SER A 115 5.16 2.02 -30.85
CA SER A 115 4.10 2.93 -30.35
C SER A 115 3.47 2.46 -29.04
N GLU A 116 3.44 1.15 -28.75
CA GLU A 116 3.03 0.60 -27.45
C GLU A 116 3.99 0.94 -26.29
N GLY A 117 5.25 1.26 -26.60
CA GLY A 117 6.25 1.69 -25.64
C GLY A 117 6.20 3.20 -25.36
N TRP A 118 5.57 3.99 -26.22
CA TRP A 118 5.51 5.46 -26.10
C TRP A 118 4.65 5.92 -24.92
N SER A 119 3.52 5.26 -24.68
CA SER A 119 2.66 5.48 -23.50
C SER A 119 3.27 5.02 -22.18
N LYS A 120 4.45 4.40 -22.23
CA LYS A 120 5.21 3.87 -21.09
C LYS A 120 6.57 4.56 -20.91
N ILE A 121 6.72 5.82 -21.32
CA ILE A 121 7.99 6.54 -21.20
C ILE A 121 8.04 7.28 -19.87
N GLY A 122 8.92 6.86 -18.96
CA GLY A 122 9.14 7.55 -17.68
C GLY A 122 10.06 8.77 -17.80
N ALA A 123 10.94 8.81 -18.81
CA ALA A 123 11.89 9.90 -19.06
C ALA A 123 12.32 10.00 -20.53
N TRP A 124 12.50 11.21 -21.05
CA TRP A 124 12.94 11.49 -22.43
C TRP A 124 13.71 12.80 -22.58
N TYR A 125 14.40 12.95 -23.71
CA TYR A 125 15.04 14.19 -24.15
C TYR A 125 15.00 14.35 -25.67
N GLU A 126 15.25 15.56 -26.18
CA GLU A 126 15.36 15.85 -27.60
C GLU A 126 16.80 16.24 -27.97
N LYS A 127 17.32 15.68 -29.06
CA LYS A 127 18.66 15.97 -29.61
C LYS A 127 18.57 16.00 -31.13
N GLY A 128 18.84 17.18 -31.72
CA GLY A 128 18.84 17.36 -33.18
C GLY A 128 17.50 17.10 -33.87
N GLY A 129 16.37 17.49 -33.25
CA GLY A 129 15.02 17.29 -33.83
C GLY A 129 14.52 15.84 -33.76
N LYS A 130 15.14 14.99 -32.91
CA LYS A 130 14.73 13.61 -32.66
C LYS A 130 14.52 13.40 -31.17
N VAL A 131 13.51 12.61 -30.82
CA VAL A 131 13.18 12.29 -29.43
C VAL A 131 13.73 10.93 -29.01
N TYR A 132 14.42 10.91 -27.88
CA TYR A 132 15.08 9.72 -27.32
C TYR A 132 14.53 9.45 -25.91
N SER A 133 14.03 8.23 -25.68
CA SER A 133 13.64 7.79 -24.33
C SER A 133 14.86 7.37 -23.52
N LEU A 134 14.88 7.73 -22.23
CA LEU A 134 15.86 7.25 -21.25
C LEU A 134 15.40 5.99 -20.51
N GLY A 135 14.19 5.51 -20.75
CA GLY A 135 13.64 4.30 -20.14
C GLY A 135 12.13 4.34 -19.96
N GLN A 136 11.56 3.15 -19.74
CA GLN A 136 10.16 2.99 -19.39
C GLN A 136 9.92 3.26 -17.90
N GLU A 137 8.70 3.67 -17.50
CA GLU A 137 8.44 3.89 -16.07
C GLU A 137 8.59 2.62 -15.24
N SER A 138 8.82 2.85 -13.95
CA SER A 138 8.90 1.81 -12.93
C SER A 138 8.55 2.44 -11.59
N GLY A 139 7.77 1.74 -10.77
CA GLY A 139 7.60 2.07 -9.36
C GLY A 139 8.55 1.29 -8.44
N ALA A 140 9.49 0.50 -8.99
CA ALA A 140 10.35 -0.40 -8.22
C ALA A 140 11.46 0.34 -7.44
N LEU A 141 11.06 1.01 -6.37
CA LEU A 141 11.94 1.77 -5.48
C LEU A 141 12.85 0.85 -4.67
N THR A 142 14.16 0.97 -4.89
CA THR A 142 15.17 0.20 -4.16
C THR A 142 15.85 1.06 -3.09
N PRO A 143 15.70 0.76 -1.78
CA PRO A 143 16.41 1.48 -0.73
C PRO A 143 17.91 1.13 -0.75
N ARG A 144 18.78 2.16 -0.84
CA ARG A 144 20.24 2.04 -0.86
C ARG A 144 20.84 2.89 0.27
N GLY A 145 20.90 2.32 1.47
CA GLY A 145 21.40 2.98 2.67
C GLY A 145 20.50 4.14 3.10
N ARG A 146 20.92 5.38 2.80
CA ARG A 146 20.18 6.63 3.13
C ARG A 146 19.49 7.29 1.94
N LYS A 147 19.63 6.77 0.72
CA LYS A 147 18.90 7.23 -0.47
C LYS A 147 17.96 6.12 -0.97
N LEU A 148 16.91 6.51 -1.70
CA LEU A 148 16.17 5.57 -2.56
C LEU A 148 16.75 5.65 -3.97
N VAL A 149 16.65 4.56 -4.72
CA VAL A 149 17.03 4.52 -6.14
C VAL A 149 15.89 3.92 -6.94
N LEU A 150 15.46 4.64 -7.97
CA LEU A 150 14.55 4.17 -9.00
C LEU A 150 15.33 4.03 -10.31
N GLN A 151 15.01 3.01 -11.11
CA GLN A 151 15.69 2.76 -12.36
C GLN A 151 14.68 2.56 -13.50
N TYR A 152 14.78 3.41 -14.51
CA TYR A 152 14.08 3.27 -15.78
C TYR A 152 15.02 2.61 -16.79
N THR A 153 14.51 1.65 -17.55
CA THR A 153 15.29 0.82 -18.48
C THR A 153 14.55 0.63 -19.79
N GLY A 154 15.25 0.19 -20.83
CA GLY A 154 14.62 -0.08 -22.13
C GLY A 154 14.25 1.18 -22.92
N GLY A 155 14.99 2.29 -22.75
CA GLY A 155 14.84 3.53 -23.53
C GLY A 155 15.19 3.35 -25.01
N SER A 156 15.61 4.40 -25.71
CA SER A 156 16.16 4.24 -27.08
C SER A 156 17.41 3.34 -27.07
N PRO A 157 17.89 2.84 -28.22
CA PRO A 157 19.27 2.37 -28.33
C PRO A 157 20.28 3.40 -27.82
N CYS A 158 21.46 2.96 -27.36
CA CYS A 158 22.63 3.84 -27.32
C CYS A 158 22.97 4.28 -28.74
N GLU A 159 23.62 5.43 -28.88
CA GLU A 159 24.28 5.76 -30.13
C GLU A 159 25.58 4.93 -30.18
N PRO A 160 25.88 4.20 -31.28
CA PRO A 160 27.17 3.53 -31.42
C PRO A 160 28.27 4.60 -31.54
N PRO A 161 29.50 4.34 -31.07
CA PRO A 161 30.61 5.28 -31.25
C PRO A 161 30.79 5.54 -32.76
N GLU A 162 30.75 6.83 -33.14
CA GLU A 162 30.64 7.22 -34.55
C GLU A 162 31.91 6.89 -35.35
N ASP A 163 33.07 6.84 -34.68
CA ASP A 163 34.35 6.48 -35.28
C ASP A 163 34.69 4.99 -35.22
N LYS A 164 35.17 4.46 -36.36
CA LYS A 164 35.74 3.10 -36.45
C LYS A 164 36.99 2.93 -35.59
N ASP A 165 37.77 4.00 -35.41
CA ASP A 165 38.92 4.00 -34.51
C ASP A 165 38.50 3.94 -33.04
N ASP A 166 37.33 4.47 -32.68
CA ASP A 166 36.79 4.34 -31.32
C ASP A 166 36.19 2.97 -31.02
N LYS A 167 35.76 2.19 -32.02
CA LYS A 167 35.58 0.73 -31.82
C LYS A 167 36.90 0.06 -31.44
N ARG A 168 38.03 0.51 -32.01
CA ARG A 168 39.37 0.06 -31.60
C ARG A 168 39.73 0.56 -30.21
N LYS A 169 39.46 1.82 -29.85
CA LYS A 169 39.70 2.34 -28.49
C LYS A 169 38.79 1.68 -27.45
N LEU A 170 37.54 1.33 -27.75
CA LEU A 170 36.65 0.68 -26.78
C LEU A 170 37.08 -0.76 -26.48
N ALA A 171 37.60 -1.49 -27.48
CA ALA A 171 38.25 -2.78 -27.29
C ALA A 171 39.66 -2.68 -26.67
N SER A 172 40.37 -1.58 -26.91
CA SER A 172 41.75 -1.33 -26.46
C SER A 172 41.85 -0.41 -25.23
N ARG A 173 40.73 -0.07 -24.58
CA ARG A 173 40.72 0.58 -23.26
C ARG A 173 41.05 -0.49 -22.23
N GLY A 174 42.35 -0.80 -22.18
CA GLY A 174 42.93 -1.65 -21.16
C GLY A 174 42.44 -1.22 -19.79
N VAL A 175 41.96 -2.20 -19.04
CA VAL A 175 41.70 -2.06 -17.61
C VAL A 175 42.96 -1.49 -16.96
N HIS A 176 42.79 -0.55 -16.01
CA HIS A 176 43.92 0.10 -15.33
C HIS A 176 44.99 -0.91 -14.90
N GLU A 177 46.24 -0.57 -15.19
CA GLU A 177 47.45 -1.29 -14.75
C GLU A 177 47.41 -1.46 -13.22
N GLY A 178 46.98 -2.65 -12.77
CA GLY A 178 46.67 -2.94 -11.36
C GLY A 178 45.43 -3.80 -11.11
N ALA A 179 44.46 -3.89 -12.04
CA ALA A 179 43.25 -4.71 -11.86
C ALA A 179 43.26 -5.99 -12.73
N ALA A 180 44.13 -6.93 -12.40
CA ALA A 180 44.18 -8.25 -13.02
C ALA A 180 43.03 -9.15 -12.51
N TYR A 181 42.10 -9.52 -13.41
CA TYR A 181 41.13 -10.59 -13.15
C TYR A 181 41.72 -11.93 -13.59
N SER A 182 42.00 -12.82 -12.63
CA SER A 182 42.53 -14.16 -12.89
C SER A 182 41.45 -15.09 -13.49
N LYS A 183 41.38 -15.17 -14.81
CA LYS A 183 40.53 -16.14 -15.51
C LYS A 183 41.20 -17.52 -15.54
N TYR A 184 40.96 -18.34 -14.52
CA TYR A 184 41.26 -19.78 -14.57
C TYR A 184 40.31 -20.50 -15.53
N SER A 185 40.86 -21.14 -16.56
CA SER A 185 40.29 -22.23 -17.37
C SER A 185 41.49 -22.84 -18.11
N ASP A 186 41.69 -24.16 -18.03
CA ASP A 186 42.93 -24.80 -18.47
C ASP A 186 43.21 -24.72 -19.99
N ASP A 187 44.50 -24.74 -20.33
CA ASP A 187 45.03 -24.90 -21.69
C ASP A 187 45.36 -26.38 -21.96
N GLU A 188 45.00 -26.91 -23.14
CA GLU A 188 45.69 -28.04 -23.82
C GLU A 188 45.63 -27.83 -25.35
N ASP A 189 46.76 -27.45 -25.96
CA ASP A 189 47.47 -27.92 -27.18
C ASP A 189 46.72 -28.53 -28.40
N GLU A 190 47.14 -28.44 -29.69
CA GLU A 190 48.25 -27.74 -30.40
C GLU A 190 47.62 -26.73 -31.46
N ASP A 191 47.87 -26.60 -32.78
CA ASP A 191 48.78 -27.16 -33.80
C ASP A 191 49.12 -26.07 -34.90
N ARG A 192 50.15 -26.37 -35.70
CA ARG A 192 50.86 -25.77 -36.85
C ARG A 192 50.15 -24.89 -37.90
N ASP A 193 51.00 -24.14 -38.61
CA ASP A 193 50.75 -23.35 -39.82
C ASP A 193 50.50 -24.18 -41.10
N HIS A 194 49.74 -23.62 -42.06
CA HIS A 194 50.33 -23.22 -43.36
C HIS A 194 49.46 -22.22 -44.13
N ASP A 195 50.09 -21.38 -44.95
CA ASP A 195 49.44 -20.54 -45.96
C ASP A 195 49.45 -21.24 -47.34
N GLN A 196 48.31 -21.26 -48.03
CA GLN A 196 48.26 -21.30 -49.50
C GLN A 196 46.85 -21.00 -50.04
N THR A 197 46.81 -20.21 -51.11
CA THR A 197 45.65 -20.08 -51.99
C THR A 197 45.56 -21.27 -52.96
N ASP A 198 44.36 -21.77 -53.21
CA ASP A 198 43.81 -21.75 -54.58
C ASP A 198 42.31 -22.04 -54.59
N SER A 199 41.66 -21.76 -55.72
CA SER A 199 40.21 -21.85 -55.88
C SER A 199 39.73 -23.25 -56.25
N ASP A 200 38.64 -23.71 -55.64
CA ASP A 200 37.60 -24.38 -56.41
C ASP A 200 36.19 -24.22 -55.81
N SER A 201 35.16 -24.52 -56.60
CA SER A 201 33.77 -24.17 -56.31
C SER A 201 32.90 -25.36 -55.91
N ASP A 202 32.46 -25.43 -54.65
CA ASP A 202 31.03 -25.65 -54.38
C ASP A 202 30.60 -25.35 -52.93
N LYS A 203 29.31 -25.03 -52.80
CA LYS A 203 28.47 -24.96 -51.58
C LYS A 203 29.17 -25.13 -50.21
N ASP A 204 29.20 -24.04 -49.44
CA ASP A 204 28.45 -24.10 -48.19
C ASP A 204 27.64 -22.82 -47.94
N LYS A 205 26.59 -22.95 -47.14
CA LYS A 205 25.59 -21.89 -46.94
C LYS A 205 26.19 -20.77 -46.11
N GLN A 206 25.88 -19.52 -46.48
CA GLN A 206 26.02 -18.39 -45.56
C GLN A 206 25.14 -18.65 -44.33
N ASN A 207 25.72 -19.25 -43.30
CA ASN A 207 25.04 -19.44 -42.04
C ASN A 207 24.97 -18.09 -41.35
N SER A 208 23.92 -17.33 -41.69
CA SER A 208 23.55 -16.08 -41.06
C SER A 208 23.00 -16.32 -39.66
N ASN A 209 23.84 -16.95 -38.82
CA ASN A 209 23.82 -16.90 -37.38
C ASN A 209 24.06 -15.44 -36.98
N ALA A 210 23.03 -14.63 -37.17
CA ALA A 210 22.87 -13.35 -36.52
C ALA A 210 22.81 -13.62 -35.02
N SER A 211 23.99 -13.68 -34.39
CA SER A 211 24.14 -13.37 -32.99
C SER A 211 23.37 -12.07 -32.78
N LYS A 212 22.32 -12.13 -31.95
CA LYS A 212 21.52 -10.95 -31.64
C LYS A 212 22.39 -10.04 -30.78
N GLU A 213 23.21 -9.22 -31.44
CA GLU A 213 24.01 -8.17 -30.81
C GLU A 213 23.07 -7.42 -29.88
N LYS A 214 23.33 -7.54 -28.57
CA LYS A 214 22.34 -7.19 -27.56
C LYS A 214 22.38 -5.68 -27.35
N VAL A 215 21.84 -4.95 -28.33
CA VAL A 215 21.80 -3.49 -28.43
C VAL A 215 21.56 -2.89 -27.05
N ARG A 216 22.60 -2.28 -26.47
CA ARG A 216 22.49 -1.57 -25.18
C ARG A 216 21.48 -0.44 -25.39
N ARG A 217 20.58 -0.26 -24.42
CA ARG A 217 19.51 0.74 -24.47
C ARG A 217 19.70 1.73 -23.34
N LYS A 218 19.35 2.99 -23.58
CA LYS A 218 19.45 4.08 -22.60
C LYS A 218 18.65 3.73 -21.35
N SER A 219 19.18 4.16 -20.22
CA SER A 219 18.66 3.92 -18.88
C SER A 219 18.81 5.17 -18.02
N ALA A 220 17.85 5.42 -17.13
CA ALA A 220 17.92 6.50 -16.15
C ALA A 220 17.94 5.92 -14.73
N THR A 221 18.91 6.36 -13.93
CA THR A 221 19.03 6.04 -12.51
C THR A 221 18.71 7.29 -11.71
N ILE A 222 17.56 7.28 -11.05
CA ILE A 222 17.02 8.41 -10.29
C ILE A 222 17.26 8.14 -8.81
N SER A 223 18.14 8.94 -8.19
CA SER A 223 18.46 8.84 -6.77
C SER A 223 17.69 9.89 -5.97
N PHE A 224 17.01 9.48 -4.90
CA PHE A 224 16.20 10.37 -4.08
C PHE A 224 16.91 10.70 -2.78
N LEU A 225 16.96 12.01 -2.48
CA LEU A 225 17.49 12.59 -1.26
C LEU A 225 16.33 13.13 -0.42
N CYS A 226 16.26 12.69 0.84
CA CYS A 226 15.36 13.26 1.84
C CYS A 226 15.73 14.73 2.10
N ASP A 227 14.82 15.64 1.76
CA ASP A 227 14.89 17.05 2.14
C ASP A 227 13.66 17.42 2.98
N ARG A 228 13.87 18.04 4.14
CA ARG A 228 12.79 18.34 5.11
C ARG A 228 12.39 19.81 5.15
N SER A 229 12.95 20.66 4.28
CA SER A 229 12.53 22.06 4.20
C SER A 229 11.16 22.17 3.51
N PRO A 230 10.12 22.74 4.16
CA PRO A 230 8.77 22.80 3.60
C PRO A 230 8.63 23.80 2.44
N ASP A 231 9.61 24.70 2.29
CA ASP A 231 9.62 25.76 1.28
C ASP A 231 10.20 25.30 -0.07
N ASN A 232 10.88 24.15 -0.11
CA ASN A 232 11.47 23.59 -1.34
C ASN A 232 10.55 22.48 -1.89
N PRO A 233 9.89 22.69 -3.06
CA PRO A 233 9.14 21.63 -3.72
C PRO A 233 10.08 20.55 -4.29
N THR A 234 9.50 19.46 -4.78
CA THR A 234 10.22 18.35 -5.42
C THR A 234 11.09 18.85 -6.58
N ALA A 235 12.40 18.76 -6.41
CA ALA A 235 13.38 19.34 -7.34
C ALA A 235 14.26 18.26 -7.96
N VAL A 236 14.22 18.15 -9.29
CA VAL A 236 15.04 17.21 -10.06
C VAL A 236 16.30 17.92 -10.57
N SER A 237 17.46 17.42 -10.16
CA SER A 237 18.76 17.84 -10.68
C SER A 237 19.39 16.72 -11.51
N PHE A 238 20.01 17.10 -12.62
CA PHE A 238 20.81 16.20 -13.45
C PHE A 238 22.25 16.16 -12.90
N VAL A 239 22.83 14.96 -12.84
CA VAL A 239 24.15 14.72 -12.23
C VAL A 239 25.22 14.40 -13.29
N GLY A 240 24.82 13.78 -14.41
CA GLY A 240 25.71 13.40 -15.49
C GLY A 240 25.20 12.18 -16.28
N THR A 241 25.93 11.81 -17.33
CA THR A 241 25.71 10.55 -18.08
C THR A 241 27.05 9.88 -18.40
N ASP A 242 27.01 8.55 -18.64
CA ASP A 242 28.14 7.78 -19.17
C ASP A 242 28.80 8.48 -20.38
N PRO A 243 30.11 8.24 -20.65
CA PRO A 243 30.74 8.68 -21.90
C PRO A 243 30.07 8.09 -23.14
N ASP A 244 29.35 6.97 -23.03
CA ASP A 244 28.57 6.36 -24.12
C ASP A 244 27.16 6.97 -24.28
N GLU A 245 26.82 8.06 -23.58
CA GLU A 245 25.47 8.65 -23.49
C GLU A 245 24.35 7.60 -23.22
N CYS A 246 24.56 6.61 -22.35
CA CYS A 246 23.64 5.46 -22.26
C CYS A 246 23.29 4.93 -20.86
N SER A 247 23.84 5.52 -19.80
CA SER A 247 23.15 5.60 -18.51
C SER A 247 23.20 7.04 -17.98
N TYR A 248 22.09 7.52 -17.44
CA TYR A 248 21.87 8.91 -17.04
C TYR A 248 21.55 8.96 -15.54
N PHE A 249 22.15 9.91 -14.82
CA PHE A 249 22.06 9.98 -13.37
C PHE A 249 21.35 11.27 -12.94
N PHE A 250 20.36 11.12 -12.06
CA PHE A 250 19.56 12.21 -11.51
C PHE A 250 19.60 12.17 -9.98
N GLU A 251 19.59 13.34 -9.35
CA GLU A 251 19.32 13.50 -7.92
C GLU A 251 18.04 14.31 -7.74
N VAL A 252 17.06 13.72 -7.07
CA VAL A 252 15.76 14.32 -6.76
C VAL A 252 15.70 14.62 -5.27
N ARG A 253 15.40 15.87 -4.91
CA ARG A 253 15.16 16.26 -3.52
C ARG A 253 13.67 16.24 -3.24
N SER A 254 13.27 15.56 -2.17
CA SER A 254 11.86 15.39 -1.78
C SER A 254 11.70 15.17 -0.28
N GLN A 255 10.64 15.75 0.29
CA GLN A 255 10.16 15.44 1.63
C GLN A 255 9.57 14.02 1.75
N HIS A 256 9.05 13.48 0.65
CA HIS A 256 8.45 12.15 0.59
C HIS A 256 9.50 11.03 0.48
N ALA A 257 10.74 11.39 0.08
CA ALA A 257 11.92 10.52 0.16
C ALA A 257 12.49 10.38 1.59
N CYS A 258 11.90 11.04 2.59
CA CYS A 258 12.27 10.87 3.98
C CYS A 258 11.64 9.62 4.61
N ALA A 259 12.42 8.94 5.45
CA ALA A 259 11.94 7.79 6.23
C ALA A 259 10.73 8.17 7.09
N GLY A 260 9.56 7.66 6.72
CA GLY A 260 8.31 7.75 7.47
C GLY A 260 8.11 6.54 8.39
N ALA A 261 7.22 6.71 9.37
CA ALA A 261 6.61 5.57 10.04
C ALA A 261 5.58 4.95 9.10
N GLU A 262 5.64 3.62 8.93
CA GLU A 262 4.62 2.87 8.19
C GLU A 262 3.24 3.10 8.85
N PRO A 263 2.19 3.47 8.10
CA PRO A 263 0.84 3.54 8.64
C PRO A 263 0.48 2.21 9.32
N HIS A 264 -0.02 2.28 10.56
CA HIS A 264 -0.07 1.12 11.47
C HIS A 264 -0.62 -0.15 10.79
N LYS A 265 0.24 -1.18 10.69
CA LYS A 265 -0.11 -2.46 10.06
C LYS A 265 -1.43 -3.00 10.62
N PRO A 266 -2.35 -3.50 9.76
CA PRO A 266 -3.67 -3.96 10.18
C PRO A 266 -3.53 -5.13 11.18
N GLY A 267 -3.85 -4.86 12.45
CA GLY A 267 -3.61 -5.76 13.57
C GLY A 267 -2.87 -5.12 14.76
N SER A 268 -2.17 -3.99 14.56
CA SER A 268 -1.59 -3.23 15.67
C SER A 268 -2.66 -2.36 16.37
N VAL A 269 -2.99 -2.67 17.62
CA VAL A 269 -3.80 -1.79 18.46
C VAL A 269 -3.02 -0.51 18.77
N GLY A 270 -3.43 0.61 18.17
CA GLY A 270 -2.87 1.93 18.47
C GLY A 270 -3.01 2.29 19.96
N PRO A 271 -2.21 3.25 20.46
CA PRO A 271 -2.06 3.50 21.91
C PRO A 271 -3.39 3.75 22.64
N GLY A 272 -4.34 4.47 22.02
CA GLY A 272 -5.68 4.68 22.60
C GLY A 272 -6.48 3.39 22.80
N GLY A 273 -6.31 2.39 21.93
CA GLY A 273 -6.93 1.07 22.08
C GLY A 273 -6.34 0.29 23.27
N VAL A 274 -5.02 0.36 23.46
CA VAL A 274 -4.34 -0.24 24.63
C VAL A 274 -4.83 0.41 25.93
N PHE A 275 -4.91 1.74 25.99
CA PHE A 275 -5.46 2.44 27.15
C PHE A 275 -6.93 2.09 27.43
N ALA A 276 -7.76 1.96 26.39
CA ALA A 276 -9.16 1.56 26.54
C ALA A 276 -9.29 0.14 27.13
N ILE A 277 -8.50 -0.83 26.63
CA ILE A 277 -8.48 -2.21 27.14
C ILE A 277 -8.09 -2.23 28.63
N ILE A 278 -7.03 -1.51 29.01
CA ILE A 278 -6.57 -1.41 30.41
C ILE A 278 -7.66 -0.80 31.30
N PHE A 279 -8.32 0.26 30.83
CA PHE A 279 -9.42 0.92 31.56
C PHE A 279 -10.61 -0.03 31.79
N PHE A 280 -11.05 -0.77 30.76
CA PHE A 280 -12.15 -1.73 30.90
C PHE A 280 -11.79 -2.89 31.85
N ILE A 281 -10.55 -3.39 31.82
CA ILE A 281 -10.09 -4.43 32.76
C ILE A 281 -10.09 -3.90 34.20
N ALA A 282 -9.57 -2.68 34.43
CA ALA A 282 -9.57 -2.06 35.76
C ALA A 282 -11.00 -1.83 36.29
N LEU A 283 -11.92 -1.38 35.44
CA LEU A 283 -13.33 -1.21 35.77
C LEU A 283 -14.00 -2.56 36.11
N ALA A 284 -13.75 -3.61 35.32
CA ALA A 284 -14.28 -4.95 35.56
C ALA A 284 -13.77 -5.52 36.90
N VAL A 285 -12.48 -5.38 37.20
CA VAL A 285 -11.89 -5.81 38.49
C VAL A 285 -12.49 -5.02 39.67
N TYR A 286 -12.67 -3.70 39.54
CA TYR A 286 -13.29 -2.87 40.57
C TYR A 286 -14.75 -3.29 40.85
N VAL A 287 -15.55 -3.47 39.81
CA VAL A 287 -16.97 -3.84 39.94
C VAL A 287 -17.12 -5.28 40.45
N ILE A 288 -16.46 -6.26 39.82
CA ILE A 288 -16.60 -7.67 40.20
C ILE A 288 -15.98 -7.93 41.58
N GLY A 289 -14.76 -7.45 41.82
CA GLY A 289 -14.09 -7.61 43.11
C GLY A 289 -14.82 -6.90 44.24
N GLY A 290 -15.38 -5.71 43.98
CA GLY A 290 -16.20 -4.97 44.93
C GLY A 290 -17.55 -5.64 45.25
N ILE A 291 -18.24 -6.19 44.24
CA ILE A 291 -19.45 -7.01 44.45
C ILE A 291 -19.12 -8.22 45.32
N PHE A 292 -18.03 -8.95 45.01
CA PHE A 292 -17.59 -10.09 45.80
C PHE A 292 -17.31 -9.69 47.25
N TYR A 293 -16.54 -8.62 47.48
CA TYR A 293 -16.24 -8.11 48.82
C TYR A 293 -17.49 -7.73 49.61
N GLN A 294 -18.42 -6.97 49.01
CA GLN A 294 -19.65 -6.53 49.68
C GLN A 294 -20.62 -7.70 49.94
N ARG A 295 -20.59 -8.75 49.11
CA ARG A 295 -21.40 -9.96 49.25
C ARG A 295 -20.84 -10.95 50.26
N THR A 296 -19.52 -11.18 50.31
CA THR A 296 -18.89 -12.18 51.18
C THR A 296 -18.52 -11.63 52.56
N VAL A 297 -17.92 -10.44 52.62
CA VAL A 297 -17.43 -9.83 53.87
C VAL A 297 -18.54 -9.01 54.52
N VAL A 298 -19.17 -8.09 53.76
CA VAL A 298 -20.15 -7.13 54.30
C VAL A 298 -21.60 -7.68 54.30
N LYS A 299 -21.82 -8.86 53.70
CA LYS A 299 -23.09 -9.62 53.69
C LYS A 299 -24.33 -8.84 53.17
N GLN A 300 -24.13 -7.76 52.41
CA GLN A 300 -25.25 -6.97 51.88
C GLN A 300 -25.99 -7.71 50.76
N ARG A 301 -27.25 -7.36 50.51
CA ARG A 301 -28.13 -8.01 49.51
C ARG A 301 -28.77 -6.96 48.58
N GLY A 302 -29.07 -7.38 47.35
CA GLY A 302 -29.66 -6.53 46.31
C GLY A 302 -28.70 -5.47 45.77
N TRP A 303 -29.26 -4.41 45.16
CA TRP A 303 -28.53 -3.33 44.47
C TRP A 303 -27.47 -2.60 45.31
N ARG A 304 -27.50 -2.73 46.64
CA ARG A 304 -26.46 -2.21 47.55
C ARG A 304 -25.13 -2.99 47.50
N GLN A 305 -25.03 -4.06 46.70
CA GLN A 305 -23.79 -4.79 46.41
C GLN A 305 -22.87 -4.11 45.38
N LEU A 306 -23.27 -2.98 44.78
CA LEU A 306 -22.45 -2.24 43.81
C LEU A 306 -21.64 -1.12 44.49
N PRO A 307 -20.28 -1.14 44.41
CA PRO A 307 -19.45 -0.06 44.93
C PRO A 307 -19.78 1.29 44.28
N ASN A 308 -20.19 2.27 45.10
CA ASN A 308 -20.60 3.60 44.64
C ASN A 308 -21.73 3.59 43.59
N TYR A 309 -22.77 2.78 43.83
CA TYR A 309 -23.94 2.61 42.94
C TYR A 309 -24.52 3.93 42.37
N THR A 310 -24.59 5.00 43.17
CA THR A 310 -25.10 6.32 42.73
C THR A 310 -24.30 6.91 41.57
N LEU A 311 -22.98 6.74 41.58
CA LEU A 311 -22.08 7.21 40.51
C LEU A 311 -22.28 6.38 39.24
N TRP A 312 -22.39 5.05 39.35
CA TRP A 312 -22.64 4.17 38.20
C TRP A 312 -24.02 4.37 37.57
N ALA A 313 -25.06 4.56 38.38
CA ALA A 313 -26.40 4.87 37.91
C ALA A 313 -26.43 6.21 37.15
N GLY A 314 -25.72 7.23 37.65
CA GLY A 314 -25.55 8.52 36.95
C GLY A 314 -24.83 8.38 35.60
N ILE A 315 -23.70 7.66 35.55
CA ILE A 315 -22.95 7.40 34.31
C ILE A 315 -23.81 6.63 33.30
N TRP A 316 -24.54 5.59 33.73
CA TRP A 316 -25.36 4.80 32.83
C TRP A 316 -26.58 5.58 32.31
N SER A 317 -27.22 6.41 33.13
CA SER A 317 -28.28 7.32 32.64
C SER A 317 -27.72 8.29 31.61
N PHE A 318 -26.59 8.96 31.91
CA PHE A 318 -25.97 9.89 30.98
C PHE A 318 -25.61 9.24 29.63
N LEU A 319 -25.06 8.03 29.64
CA LEU A 319 -24.76 7.27 28.43
C LEU A 319 -26.02 6.89 27.65
N LYS A 320 -27.07 6.42 28.34
CA LYS A 320 -28.38 6.10 27.74
C LYS A 320 -28.99 7.34 27.08
N ASP A 321 -29.06 8.45 27.80
CA ASP A 321 -29.71 9.68 27.33
C ASP A 321 -28.90 10.30 26.18
N THR A 322 -27.57 10.29 26.25
CA THR A 322 -26.68 10.68 25.14
C THR A 322 -26.89 9.80 23.91
N PHE A 323 -27.00 8.47 24.08
CA PHE A 323 -27.27 7.54 22.97
C PHE A 323 -28.65 7.76 22.34
N ILE A 324 -29.68 8.05 23.15
CA ILE A 324 -31.02 8.40 22.65
C ILE A 324 -31.00 9.72 21.88
N ILE A 325 -30.29 10.74 22.38
CA ILE A 325 -30.14 12.04 21.69
C ILE A 325 -29.38 11.88 20.36
N LEU A 326 -28.28 11.11 20.35
CA LEU A 326 -27.50 10.85 19.15
C LEU A 326 -28.31 10.05 18.11
N THR A 327 -28.95 8.95 18.53
CA THR A 327 -29.75 8.08 17.66
C THR A 327 -30.97 8.81 17.10
N SER A 328 -31.67 9.61 17.92
CA SER A 328 -32.80 10.41 17.45
C SER A 328 -32.38 11.58 16.55
N SER A 329 -31.16 12.10 16.70
CA SER A 329 -30.58 13.08 15.77
C SER A 329 -30.23 12.44 14.43
N CYS A 330 -29.56 11.28 14.41
CA CYS A 330 -29.30 10.52 13.19
C CYS A 330 -30.60 10.08 12.49
N ALA A 331 -31.63 9.68 13.25
CA ALA A 331 -32.93 9.32 12.71
C ALA A 331 -33.71 10.50 12.09
N ARG A 332 -33.34 11.76 12.39
CA ARG A 332 -33.86 12.95 11.70
C ARG A 332 -33.15 13.25 10.37
N PHE A 333 -31.94 12.72 10.17
CA PHE A 333 -31.21 12.80 8.89
C PHE A 333 -31.52 11.63 7.93
N LEU A 334 -32.18 10.57 8.41
CA LEU A 334 -32.77 9.56 7.54
C LEU A 334 -34.07 10.11 6.90
N PRO A 335 -34.22 10.09 5.56
CA PRO A 335 -35.42 10.55 4.87
C PRO A 335 -36.57 9.54 4.99
N ILE A 336 -37.08 9.35 6.20
CA ILE A 336 -38.29 8.56 6.47
C ILE A 336 -39.45 9.25 5.75
N ARG A 337 -39.97 8.61 4.69
CA ARG A 337 -41.22 9.00 4.02
C ARG A 337 -42.40 8.81 4.98
N ARG A 338 -42.56 9.74 5.93
CA ARG A 338 -43.61 9.74 6.95
C ARG A 338 -44.92 10.23 6.32
N GLY A 339 -45.48 9.40 5.43
CA GLY A 339 -46.79 9.65 4.83
C GLY A 339 -47.84 9.78 5.91
N TYR A 340 -48.52 10.92 5.96
CA TYR A 340 -49.67 11.14 6.83
C TYR A 340 -50.78 10.16 6.43
N ARG A 341 -50.94 9.06 7.18
CA ARG A 341 -52.17 8.28 7.13
C ARG A 341 -53.26 9.12 7.81
N SER A 342 -54.16 9.66 7.01
CA SER A 342 -55.40 10.24 7.49
C SER A 342 -56.17 9.22 8.33
N LEU A 343 -56.76 9.66 9.43
CA LEU A 343 -57.64 8.83 10.25
C LEU A 343 -58.93 8.58 9.47
N SER A 344 -59.01 7.43 8.80
CA SER A 344 -60.22 6.98 8.12
C SER A 344 -61.26 6.50 9.13
N SER A 345 -62.13 7.41 9.56
CA SER A 345 -63.33 7.08 10.32
C SER A 345 -64.28 6.19 9.49
N SER A 346 -64.38 4.90 9.82
CA SER A 346 -65.62 4.13 9.63
C SER A 346 -65.61 2.81 10.42
N SER A 347 -66.80 2.41 10.89
CA SER A 347 -67.04 1.31 11.83
C SER A 347 -66.92 -0.09 11.21
N ARG A 348 -66.09 -0.96 11.81
CA ARG A 348 -66.14 -2.45 11.95
C ARG A 348 -64.71 -2.91 12.29
N GLY A 349 -64.39 -3.61 13.38
CA GLY A 349 -65.23 -4.26 14.39
C GLY A 349 -65.21 -5.79 14.21
N ARG A 350 -64.35 -6.47 14.99
CA ARG A 350 -64.44 -7.88 15.48
C ARG A 350 -63.04 -8.45 15.82
N TYR A 351 -62.89 -8.92 17.07
CA TYR A 351 -61.82 -9.81 17.60
C TYR A 351 -60.39 -9.27 17.71
N GLY A 352 -59.74 -9.44 18.88
CA GLY A 352 -58.33 -9.08 19.02
C GLY A 352 -57.62 -9.42 20.34
N ASN A 353 -58.16 -9.05 21.51
CA ASN A 353 -57.70 -9.53 22.81
C ASN A 353 -58.74 -9.20 23.90
N ASN A 354 -59.03 -10.12 24.82
CA ASN A 354 -60.05 -9.94 25.88
C ASN A 354 -59.43 -9.90 27.30
N ASP A 355 -58.12 -10.12 27.42
CA ASP A 355 -57.46 -10.34 28.72
C ASP A 355 -57.32 -9.05 29.55
N ASP A 356 -57.38 -7.89 28.91
CA ASP A 356 -57.25 -6.58 29.57
C ASP A 356 -58.55 -6.11 30.26
N GLU A 357 -59.72 -6.60 29.83
CA GLU A 357 -61.03 -6.17 30.39
C GLU A 357 -61.45 -6.96 31.63
N ASN A 358 -61.13 -8.26 31.72
CA ASN A 358 -61.42 -9.07 32.92
C ASN A 358 -60.79 -8.48 34.20
N ARG A 359 -59.65 -7.80 34.06
CA ARG A 359 -58.90 -7.20 35.18
C ARG A 359 -59.62 -6.03 35.86
N LEU A 360 -60.71 -5.52 35.28
CA LEU A 360 -61.59 -4.51 35.90
C LEU A 360 -62.84 -5.11 36.55
N ILE A 361 -63.08 -6.42 36.39
CA ILE A 361 -64.19 -7.14 37.03
C ILE A 361 -63.73 -7.64 38.40
N ASP A 362 -62.55 -8.28 38.47
CA ASP A 362 -61.93 -8.76 39.72
C ASP A 362 -61.70 -7.65 40.77
N GLN A 363 -61.74 -6.36 40.39
CA GLN A 363 -61.62 -5.21 41.30
C GLN A 363 -62.97 -4.61 41.75
N LEU A 364 -64.11 -5.11 41.25
CA LEU A 364 -65.44 -4.59 41.60
C LEU A 364 -66.19 -5.46 42.60
N ASP A 365 -65.85 -6.76 42.67
CA ASP A 365 -66.47 -7.72 43.58
C ASP A 365 -65.84 -7.68 45.01
N GLU A 366 -64.72 -6.99 45.23
CA GLU A 366 -64.08 -6.83 46.56
C GLU A 366 -64.67 -5.69 47.44
N GLU A 367 -65.69 -4.94 46.98
CA GLU A 367 -66.29 -3.80 47.73
C GLU A 367 -67.75 -4.02 48.19
N TRP A 368 -68.29 -5.25 48.11
CA TRP A 368 -69.73 -5.50 48.38
C TRP A 368 -70.10 -6.63 49.36
N ASP A 369 -69.13 -7.33 49.97
CA ASP A 369 -69.37 -8.27 51.08
C ASP A 369 -68.95 -7.66 52.44
N ASP A 370 -69.94 -7.20 53.21
CA ASP A 370 -69.87 -6.63 54.58
C ASP A 370 -70.69 -7.54 55.54
#